data_AF-A0A9D2J2Q0-F1
#
_entry.id   AF-A0A9D2J2Q0-F1
#
_cell.length_a   1.000
_cell.length_b   1.000
_cell.length_c   1.000
_cell.angle_alpha   90.00
_cell.angle_beta   90.00
_cell.angle_gamma   90.00
#
_symmetry.space_group_name_H-M   'P 1'
#
loop_
_entity.id
_entity.type
_entity.pdbx_description
1 polymer ?
#
loop_
_entity_poly.entity_id
_entity_poly.type
_entity_poly.pdbx_seq_one_letter_code
_entity_poly.pdbx_strand_id
1 'polypeptide(L)'
;MRIPVPPRKKQTVATPSTASTMKELKDTLWKAADKLRGSMDASQYKDVILGLVFLKYVSDAFEARREEIAAELAADGYTEEQAAPLLEDVDEYRSAGVFWVSQRGRWEYLAQHAKGRVAGPGEAEASIGQLVDEAMEQLEGSNPSLRATLPKIFNRDSV
;
A
#
# COMPACT_ATOMS: atom_id res chain seq x y z
N MET A 1 66.45 -40.44 6.96
CA MET A 1 65.01 -40.56 7.30
C MET A 1 64.45 -39.15 7.47
N ARG A 2 63.86 -38.56 6.42
CA ARG A 2 63.24 -37.21 6.44
C ARG A 2 61.76 -37.37 6.12
N ILE A 3 60.89 -36.97 7.04
CA ILE A 3 59.43 -37.04 6.90
C ILE A 3 58.97 -35.78 6.14
N PRO A 4 58.18 -35.89 5.06
CA PRO A 4 57.63 -34.72 4.37
C PRO A 4 56.39 -34.18 5.09
N VAL A 5 56.33 -32.86 5.26
CA VAL A 5 55.19 -32.13 5.85
C VAL A 5 54.17 -31.82 4.74
N PRO A 6 52.85 -32.01 4.95
CA PRO A 6 51.85 -31.69 3.94
C PRO A 6 51.59 -30.17 3.84
N PRO A 7 51.24 -29.64 2.65
CA PRO A 7 51.00 -28.21 2.47
C PRO A 7 49.62 -27.77 3.00
N ARG A 8 49.57 -26.63 3.71
CA ARG A 8 48.33 -25.98 4.15
C ARG A 8 47.55 -25.42 2.95
N LYS A 9 46.31 -25.87 2.75
CA LYS A 9 45.32 -25.22 1.86
C LYS A 9 45.02 -23.81 2.38
N LYS A 10 45.31 -22.78 1.58
CA LYS A 10 44.80 -21.41 1.79
C LYS A 10 43.31 -21.40 1.42
N GLN A 11 42.44 -21.12 2.39
CA GLN A 11 41.04 -20.80 2.13
C GLN A 11 40.98 -19.39 1.53
N THR A 12 40.59 -19.30 0.26
CA THR A 12 40.14 -18.05 -0.37
C THR A 12 38.72 -17.76 0.10
N VAL A 13 38.57 -16.71 0.90
CA VAL A 13 37.27 -16.18 1.32
C VAL A 13 36.64 -15.50 0.10
N ALA A 14 35.57 -16.07 -0.44
CA ALA A 14 34.82 -15.44 -1.52
C ALA A 14 33.91 -14.36 -0.93
N THR A 15 34.07 -13.13 -1.40
CA THR A 15 33.19 -11.99 -1.14
C THR A 15 31.80 -12.23 -1.77
N PRO A 16 30.69 -11.96 -1.06
CA PRO A 16 29.36 -12.14 -1.63
C PRO A 16 29.08 -11.06 -2.68
N SER A 17 28.64 -11.51 -3.86
CA SER A 17 28.31 -10.73 -5.04
C SER A 17 26.95 -10.04 -4.89
N THR A 18 26.89 -8.72 -5.06
CA THR A 18 25.71 -7.85 -5.00
C THR A 18 24.72 -8.04 -6.18
N ALA A 19 24.92 -9.07 -7.02
CA ALA A 19 24.07 -9.35 -8.18
C ALA A 19 22.82 -10.19 -7.86
N SER A 20 22.72 -10.80 -6.67
CA SER A 20 21.59 -11.67 -6.31
C SER A 20 20.34 -10.91 -5.83
N THR A 21 20.44 -9.63 -5.50
CA THR A 21 19.40 -8.92 -4.75
C THR A 21 18.08 -8.79 -5.50
N MET A 22 18.09 -8.45 -6.80
CA MET A 22 16.83 -8.27 -7.55
C MET A 22 16.11 -9.59 -7.83
N LYS A 23 16.86 -10.65 -8.13
CA LYS A 23 16.27 -11.97 -8.36
C LYS A 23 15.75 -12.58 -7.06
N GLU A 24 16.51 -12.48 -5.98
CA GLU A 24 16.09 -12.96 -4.65
C GLU A 24 14.91 -12.16 -4.09
N LEU A 25 14.87 -10.84 -4.31
CA LEU A 25 13.73 -10.01 -3.97
C LEU A 25 12.50 -10.43 -4.76
N LYS A 26 12.63 -10.62 -6.08
CA LYS A 26 11.53 -11.10 -6.93
C LYS A 26 11.04 -12.47 -6.48
N ASP A 27 11.95 -13.41 -6.22
CA ASP A 27 11.62 -14.76 -5.79
C ASP A 27 10.94 -14.77 -4.40
N THR A 28 11.35 -13.86 -3.50
CA THR A 28 10.73 -13.69 -2.17
C THR A 28 9.34 -13.06 -2.27
N LEU A 29 9.19 -12.01 -3.07
CA LEU A 29 7.88 -11.39 -3.35
C LEU A 29 6.94 -12.38 -4.02
N TRP A 30 7.44 -13.19 -4.96
CA TRP A 30 6.66 -14.22 -5.64
C TRP A 30 6.21 -15.32 -4.68
N LYS A 31 7.09 -15.79 -3.79
CA LYS A 31 6.74 -16.79 -2.77
C LYS A 31 5.75 -16.24 -1.73
N ALA A 32 5.90 -14.99 -1.32
CA ALA A 32 4.96 -14.33 -0.42
C ALA A 32 3.58 -14.18 -1.08
N ALA A 33 3.57 -13.73 -2.34
CA ALA A 33 2.39 -13.65 -3.19
C ALA A 33 1.68 -15.00 -3.35
N ASP A 34 2.41 -16.07 -3.67
CA ASP A 34 1.83 -17.41 -3.88
C ASP A 34 1.27 -17.99 -2.57
N LYS A 35 1.92 -17.69 -1.43
CA LYS A 35 1.41 -18.05 -0.09
C LYS A 35 0.16 -17.27 0.31
N LEU A 36 0.06 -16.00 -0.10
CA LEU A 36 -1.11 -15.15 0.12
C LEU A 36 -2.28 -15.51 -0.83
N ARG A 37 -1.98 -15.97 -2.05
CA ARG A 37 -2.97 -16.38 -3.05
C ARG A 37 -3.77 -17.61 -2.62
N GLY A 38 -3.19 -18.52 -1.85
CA GLY A 38 -3.91 -19.70 -1.36
C GLY A 38 -4.55 -20.51 -2.49
N SER A 39 -5.86 -20.79 -2.38
CA SER A 39 -6.68 -21.49 -3.37
C SER A 39 -7.31 -20.57 -4.45
N MET A 40 -6.99 -19.28 -4.45
CA MET A 40 -7.67 -18.30 -5.30
C MET A 40 -7.25 -18.42 -6.78
N ASP A 41 -8.25 -18.32 -7.67
CA ASP A 41 -8.01 -18.35 -9.12
C ASP A 41 -7.13 -17.18 -9.57
N ALA A 42 -6.31 -17.40 -10.60
CA ALA A 42 -5.39 -16.39 -11.12
C ALA A 42 -6.10 -15.10 -11.57
N SER A 43 -7.33 -15.20 -12.10
CA SER A 43 -8.13 -14.03 -12.47
C SER A 43 -8.51 -13.19 -11.25
N GLN A 44 -8.98 -13.84 -10.18
CA GLN A 44 -9.33 -13.17 -8.92
C GLN A 44 -8.10 -12.54 -8.26
N TYR A 45 -6.96 -13.22 -8.28
CA TYR A 45 -5.70 -12.70 -7.75
C TYR A 45 -5.23 -11.44 -8.47
N LYS A 46 -5.31 -11.43 -9.81
CA LYS A 46 -4.98 -10.24 -10.62
C LYS A 46 -5.86 -9.04 -10.22
N ASP A 47 -7.16 -9.26 -10.07
CA ASP A 47 -8.11 -8.18 -9.74
C ASP A 47 -7.87 -7.63 -8.33
N VAL A 48 -7.57 -8.50 -7.35
CA VAL A 48 -7.21 -8.11 -5.98
C VAL A 48 -5.92 -7.29 -5.96
N ILE A 49 -4.84 -7.79 -6.57
CA ILE A 49 -3.54 -7.11 -6.55
C ILE A 49 -3.59 -5.79 -7.32
N LEU A 50 -4.23 -5.76 -8.49
CA LEU A 50 -4.35 -4.53 -9.27
C LEU A 50 -5.17 -3.47 -8.53
N GLY A 51 -6.25 -3.87 -7.85
CA GLY A 51 -7.02 -2.97 -6.99
C GLY A 51 -6.18 -2.41 -5.84
N LEU A 52 -5.44 -3.26 -5.10
CA LEU A 52 -4.57 -2.81 -4.01
C LEU A 52 -3.48 -1.84 -4.48
N VAL A 53 -2.83 -2.12 -5.62
CA VAL A 53 -1.82 -1.23 -6.20
C VAL A 53 -2.43 0.10 -6.62
N PHE A 54 -3.62 0.07 -7.22
CA PHE A 54 -4.36 1.28 -7.58
C PHE A 54 -4.69 2.12 -6.35
N LEU A 55 -5.20 1.52 -5.28
CA LEU A 55 -5.53 2.22 -4.04
C LEU A 55 -4.30 2.87 -3.39
N LYS A 56 -3.15 2.18 -3.39
CA LYS A 56 -1.88 2.74 -2.95
C LYS A 56 -1.48 3.94 -3.79
N TYR A 57 -1.51 3.81 -5.12
CA TYR A 57 -1.15 4.88 -6.04
C TYR A 57 -2.00 6.12 -5.83
N VAL A 58 -3.32 5.94 -5.73
CA VAL A 58 -4.26 7.06 -5.51
C VAL A 58 -4.04 7.71 -4.15
N SER A 59 -3.79 6.93 -3.10
CA SER A 59 -3.46 7.47 -1.77
C SER A 59 -2.17 8.27 -1.78
N ASP A 60 -1.14 7.81 -2.50
CA ASP A 60 0.14 8.53 -2.59
C ASP A 60 0.02 9.82 -3.37
N ALA A 61 -0.70 9.81 -4.49
CA ALA A 61 -0.96 11.03 -5.27
C ALA A 61 -1.77 12.04 -4.47
N PHE A 62 -2.74 11.58 -3.68
CA PHE A 62 -3.50 12.42 -2.76
C PHE A 62 -2.60 13.05 -1.69
N GLU A 63 -1.75 12.25 -1.01
CA GLU A 63 -0.88 12.78 0.04
C GLU A 63 0.15 13.76 -0.51
N ALA A 64 0.74 13.47 -1.68
CA ALA A 64 1.65 14.40 -2.34
C ALA A 64 0.98 15.76 -2.64
N ARG A 65 -0.24 15.74 -3.18
CA ARG A 65 -1.00 16.97 -3.43
C ARG A 65 -1.38 17.69 -2.14
N ARG A 66 -1.73 16.94 -1.10
CA ARG A 66 -2.05 17.49 0.23
C ARG A 66 -0.83 18.18 0.85
N GLU A 67 0.36 17.60 0.72
CA GLU A 67 1.63 18.21 1.16
C GLU A 67 1.95 19.49 0.40
N GLU A 68 1.71 19.52 -0.92
CA GLU A 68 1.86 20.74 -1.74
C GLU A 68 0.94 21.86 -1.25
N ILE A 69 -0.37 21.58 -1.09
CA ILE A 69 -1.35 22.57 -0.61
C ILE A 69 -0.97 23.05 0.80
N ALA A 70 -0.55 22.14 1.68
CA ALA A 70 -0.13 22.50 3.04
C ALA A 70 1.09 23.44 3.03
N ALA A 71 2.06 23.20 2.13
CA ALA A 71 3.23 24.05 1.97
C ALA A 71 2.87 25.44 1.42
N GLU A 72 1.96 25.52 0.45
CA GLU A 72 1.44 26.78 -0.10
C GLU A 72 0.73 27.60 0.99
N LEU A 73 -0.19 26.98 1.75
CA LEU A 73 -0.90 27.64 2.85
C LEU A 73 0.03 28.12 3.96
N ALA A 74 1.03 27.31 4.31
CA ALA A 74 2.03 27.69 5.30
C ALA A 74 2.88 28.89 4.82
N ALA A 75 3.22 28.94 3.52
CA ALA A 75 3.93 30.07 2.93
C ALA A 75 3.08 31.36 2.93
N ASP A 76 1.77 31.23 2.78
CA ASP A 76 0.80 32.33 2.89
C ASP A 76 0.50 32.74 4.34
N GLY A 77 1.10 32.06 5.33
CA GLY A 77 1.02 32.41 6.74
C GLY A 77 -0.17 31.82 7.48
N TYR A 78 -0.86 30.83 6.90
CA TYR A 78 -1.93 30.10 7.58
C TYR A 78 -1.36 29.21 8.69
N THR A 79 -2.03 29.16 9.83
CA THR A 79 -1.75 28.15 10.85
C THR A 79 -2.33 26.79 10.45
N GLU A 80 -1.85 25.71 11.07
CA GLU A 80 -2.35 24.35 10.80
C GLU A 80 -3.87 24.23 11.03
N GLU A 81 -4.40 24.89 12.06
CA GLU A 81 -5.84 24.92 12.35
C GLU A 81 -6.66 25.62 11.25
N GLN A 82 -6.08 26.65 10.62
CA GLN A 82 -6.72 27.36 9.52
C GLN A 82 -6.58 26.61 8.19
N ALA A 83 -5.47 25.89 8.00
CA ALA A 83 -5.21 25.09 6.81
C ALA A 83 -6.03 23.77 6.79
N ALA A 84 -6.29 23.16 7.95
CA ALA A 84 -7.01 21.90 8.07
C ALA A 84 -8.33 21.81 7.25
N PRO A 85 -9.26 22.79 7.31
CA PRO A 85 -10.46 22.74 6.49
C PRO A 85 -10.19 22.92 4.99
N LEU A 86 -9.14 23.65 4.61
CA LEU A 86 -8.76 23.87 3.21
C LEU A 86 -8.10 22.63 2.60
N LEU A 87 -7.33 21.89 3.40
CA LEU A 87 -6.77 20.59 3.00
C LEU A 87 -7.85 19.53 2.77
N GLU A 88 -9.07 19.74 3.26
CA GLU A 88 -10.20 18.86 3.03
C GLU A 88 -11.15 19.34 1.91
N ASP A 89 -10.75 20.36 1.15
CA ASP A 89 -11.49 20.81 -0.04
C ASP A 89 -11.21 19.90 -1.24
N VAL A 90 -12.26 19.25 -1.74
CA VAL A 90 -12.22 18.30 -2.86
C VAL A 90 -11.77 18.98 -4.16
N ASP A 91 -12.09 20.25 -4.36
CA ASP A 91 -11.84 20.94 -5.63
C ASP A 91 -10.35 21.23 -5.86
N GLU A 92 -9.57 21.38 -4.78
CA GLU A 92 -8.09 21.54 -4.82
C GLU A 92 -7.36 20.31 -5.37
N TYR A 93 -7.95 19.13 -5.22
CA TYR A 93 -7.41 17.88 -5.74
C TYR A 93 -7.88 17.64 -7.17
N ARG A 94 -9.18 17.87 -7.43
CA ARG A 94 -9.77 17.65 -8.75
C ARG A 94 -9.16 18.56 -9.82
N SER A 95 -8.87 19.82 -9.48
CA SER A 95 -8.24 20.77 -10.39
C SER A 95 -6.83 20.32 -10.82
N ALA A 96 -6.11 19.61 -9.93
CA ALA A 96 -4.81 19.01 -10.20
C ALA A 96 -4.88 17.62 -10.85
N GLY A 97 -6.09 17.11 -11.16
CA GLY A 97 -6.28 15.76 -11.70
C GLY A 97 -6.02 14.64 -10.69
N VAL A 98 -6.02 14.96 -9.40
CA VAL A 98 -5.82 14.01 -8.29
C VAL A 98 -7.18 13.57 -7.75
N PHE A 99 -7.35 12.26 -7.54
CA PHE A 99 -8.57 11.74 -6.94
C PHE A 99 -8.64 12.12 -5.46
N TRP A 100 -9.84 12.47 -5.02
CA TRP A 100 -10.10 12.73 -3.61
C TRP A 100 -10.14 11.42 -2.83
N VAL A 101 -9.45 11.36 -1.69
CA VAL A 101 -9.38 10.19 -0.82
C VAL A 101 -9.83 10.56 0.58
N SER A 102 -10.97 10.00 1.01
CA SER A 102 -11.46 10.14 2.37
C SER A 102 -10.48 9.57 3.38
N GLN A 103 -10.55 10.04 4.63
CA GLN A 103 -9.62 9.64 5.69
C GLN A 103 -9.56 8.11 5.91
N ARG A 104 -10.69 7.40 5.78
CA ARG A 104 -10.76 5.93 5.88
C ARG A 104 -10.29 5.20 4.62
N GLY A 105 -10.24 5.90 3.48
CA GLY A 105 -9.70 5.38 2.22
C GLY A 105 -8.19 5.56 2.06
N ARG A 106 -7.54 6.39 2.91
CA ARG A 106 -6.10 6.65 2.84
C ARG A 106 -5.30 5.40 3.19
N TRP A 107 -4.25 5.14 2.43
CA TRP A 107 -3.38 3.97 2.65
C TRP A 107 -2.83 3.90 4.09
N GLU A 108 -2.49 5.04 4.68
CA GLU A 108 -2.00 5.08 6.06
C GLU A 108 -3.01 4.49 7.05
N TYR A 109 -4.29 4.84 6.92
CA TYR A 109 -5.35 4.30 7.75
C TYR A 109 -5.46 2.77 7.60
N LEU A 110 -5.42 2.27 6.36
CA LEU A 110 -5.48 0.84 6.07
C LEU A 110 -4.25 0.09 6.61
N ALA A 111 -3.07 0.68 6.50
CA ALA A 111 -1.83 0.11 7.01
C ALA A 111 -1.83 0.01 8.55
N GLN A 112 -2.33 1.05 9.23
CA GLN A 112 -2.50 1.05 10.69
C GLN A 112 -3.47 -0.05 11.15
N HIS A 113 -4.49 -0.34 10.35
CA HIS A 113 -5.51 -1.36 10.63
C HIS A 113 -5.30 -2.66 9.84
N ALA A 114 -4.07 -2.95 9.40
CA ALA A 114 -3.77 -4.13 8.57
C ALA A 114 -4.08 -5.48 9.26
N LYS A 115 -4.17 -5.50 10.59
CA LYS A 115 -4.57 -6.67 11.39
C LYS A 115 -6.09 -6.74 11.64
N GLY A 116 -6.87 -5.86 11.01
CA GLY A 116 -8.26 -5.60 11.35
C GLY A 116 -8.41 -4.54 12.44
N ARG A 117 -9.62 -3.98 12.54
CA ARG A 117 -10.00 -2.98 13.54
C ARG A 117 -10.81 -3.65 14.65
N VAL A 118 -10.35 -3.50 15.88
CA VAL A 118 -11.07 -3.95 17.08
C VAL A 118 -12.27 -3.02 17.31
N ALA A 119 -13.40 -3.61 17.69
CA ALA A 119 -14.62 -2.90 18.02
C ALA A 119 -14.38 -1.92 19.18
N GLY A 120 -14.66 -0.64 18.95
CA GLY A 120 -14.91 0.32 20.03
C GLY A 120 -16.33 0.16 20.58
N PRO A 121 -16.67 0.83 21.70
CA PRO A 121 -18.04 0.83 22.21
C PRO A 121 -19.02 1.34 21.14
N GLY A 122 -19.89 0.46 20.63
CA GLY A 122 -20.88 0.79 19.60
C GLY A 122 -20.43 0.58 18.15
N GLU A 123 -19.23 0.06 17.90
CA GLU A 123 -18.74 -0.22 16.56
C GLU A 123 -18.51 -1.72 16.35
N ALA A 124 -18.78 -2.24 15.15
CA ALA A 124 -18.47 -3.62 14.81
C ALA A 124 -16.97 -3.79 14.54
N GLU A 125 -16.42 -4.98 14.82
CA GLU A 125 -15.08 -5.37 14.35
C GLU A 125 -15.07 -5.39 12.82
N ALA A 126 -13.95 -4.97 12.23
CA ALA A 126 -13.79 -4.98 10.78
C ALA A 126 -12.49 -5.69 10.38
N SER A 127 -12.59 -6.65 9.46
CA SER A 127 -11.42 -7.26 8.82
C SER A 127 -10.71 -6.24 7.92
N ILE A 128 -9.44 -6.46 7.61
CA ILE A 128 -8.74 -5.63 6.61
C ILE A 128 -9.43 -5.68 5.24
N GLY A 129 -10.00 -6.83 4.87
CA GLY A 129 -10.78 -6.95 3.63
C GLY A 129 -11.99 -6.01 3.61
N GLN A 130 -12.73 -5.91 4.72
CA GLN A 130 -13.87 -4.99 4.86
C GLN A 130 -13.42 -3.54 4.76
N LEU A 131 -12.30 -3.19 5.39
CA LEU A 131 -11.76 -1.84 5.35
C LEU A 131 -11.32 -1.45 3.92
N VAL A 132 -10.74 -2.38 3.16
CA VAL A 132 -10.36 -2.12 1.77
C VAL A 132 -11.60 -2.02 0.87
N ASP A 133 -12.61 -2.88 1.04
CA ASP A 133 -13.87 -2.77 0.30
C ASP A 133 -14.58 -1.43 0.59
N GLU A 134 -14.60 -0.99 1.85
CA GLU A 134 -15.14 0.31 2.28
C GLU A 134 -14.34 1.48 1.66
N ALA A 135 -13.01 1.39 1.66
CA ALA A 135 -12.13 2.39 1.04
C ALA A 135 -12.41 2.53 -0.46
N MET A 136 -12.56 1.41 -1.18
CA MET A 136 -12.90 1.41 -2.60
C MET A 136 -14.28 2.04 -2.84
N GLU A 137 -15.28 1.70 -2.02
CA GLU A 137 -16.62 2.28 -2.13
C GLU A 137 -16.62 3.80 -1.90
N GLN A 138 -15.91 4.28 -0.88
CA GLN A 138 -15.78 5.72 -0.63
C GLN A 138 -15.05 6.41 -1.77
N LEU A 139 -13.99 5.78 -2.31
CA LEU A 139 -13.25 6.32 -3.44
C LEU A 139 -14.13 6.45 -4.69
N GLU A 140 -14.97 5.46 -5.01
CA GLU A 140 -15.96 5.56 -6.09
C GLU A 140 -17.01 6.65 -5.81
N GLY A 141 -17.51 6.72 -4.56
CA GLY A 141 -18.53 7.67 -4.17
C GLY A 141 -18.09 9.13 -4.27
N SER A 142 -16.82 9.41 -3.97
CA SER A 142 -16.26 10.76 -4.06
C SER A 142 -15.75 11.14 -5.45
N ASN A 143 -15.49 10.15 -6.32
CA ASN A 143 -14.88 10.37 -7.63
C ASN A 143 -15.75 9.75 -8.74
N PRO A 144 -16.64 10.54 -9.38
CA PRO A 144 -17.58 10.02 -10.38
C PRO A 144 -16.96 9.26 -11.55
N SER A 145 -15.71 9.56 -11.91
CA SER A 145 -14.96 8.88 -12.98
C SER A 145 -14.51 7.46 -12.62
N LEU A 146 -14.52 7.09 -11.33
CA LEU A 146 -14.17 5.74 -10.84
C LEU A 146 -15.42 4.88 -10.59
N ARG A 147 -16.61 5.37 -10.90
CA ARG A 147 -17.86 4.66 -10.59
C ARG A 147 -17.92 3.30 -11.31
N ALA A 148 -18.13 2.24 -10.51
CA ALA A 148 -18.26 0.86 -10.95
C ALA A 148 -17.02 0.28 -11.65
N THR A 149 -15.83 0.84 -11.38
CA THR A 149 -14.57 0.32 -11.92
C THR A 149 -13.72 -0.39 -10.86
N LEU A 150 -13.97 -0.14 -9.57
CA LEU A 150 -13.12 -0.67 -8.51
C LEU A 150 -13.62 -2.03 -8.01
N PRO A 151 -12.72 -3.01 -7.83
CA PRO A 151 -13.08 -4.30 -7.27
C PRO A 151 -13.46 -4.13 -5.78
N LYS A 152 -14.50 -4.84 -5.34
CA LYS A 152 -14.97 -4.90 -3.94
C LYS A 152 -15.04 -6.35 -3.46
N ILE A 153 -13.96 -7.08 -3.70
CA ILE A 153 -13.87 -8.53 -3.47
C ILE A 153 -12.89 -8.87 -2.36
N PHE A 154 -12.42 -7.88 -1.58
CA PHE A 154 -11.34 -8.04 -0.63
C PHE A 154 -11.78 -8.74 0.66
N ASN A 155 -13.07 -8.66 1.03
CA ASN A 155 -13.65 -9.41 2.14
C ASN A 155 -14.40 -10.68 1.71
N ARG A 156 -14.32 -11.10 0.45
CA ARG A 156 -15.03 -12.32 0.02
C ARG A 156 -14.31 -13.55 0.54
N ASP A 157 -14.99 -14.34 1.35
CA ASP A 157 -14.61 -15.73 1.64
C ASP A 157 -14.73 -16.54 0.34
N SER A 158 -13.64 -16.59 -0.42
CA SER A 158 -13.41 -17.59 -1.46
C SER A 158 -12.20 -18.42 -1.01
N VAL A 159 -12.40 -19.14 0.08
CA VAL A 159 -11.56 -20.24 0.58
C VAL A 159 -12.45 -21.45 0.77
#